data_AF-A0A7K3S330-F1
#
_entry.id   AF-A0A7K3S330-F1
#
_cell.length_a   1.000
_cell.length_b   1.000
_cell.length_c   1.000
_cell.angle_alpha   90.00
_cell.angle_beta   90.00
_cell.angle_gamma   90.00
#
_symmetry.space_group_name_H-M   'P 1'
#
loop_
_entity.id
_entity.type
_entity.pdbx_description
1 polymer ?
#
loop_
_entity_poly.entity_id
_entity_poly.type
_entity_poly.pdbx_seq_one_letter_code
_entity_poly.pdbx_strand_id
1 'polypeptide(L)'
;TALGPGPRLWERHPDHPEALVVRLGTTDRAEVPAVPVTVGLREAGSLGLAGPRARLAGLARATVAQLAALHSPFDLEIVLISTDRSRTLEERRREWSWLGWLPHLRPTHGQDCRLLLAYDREQAEARAAELVRRLDEGPLGPGW
;
A
#
# COMPACT_ATOMS: atom_id res chain seq x y z
N THR A 1 10.48 -19.41 -18.01
CA THR A 1 11.59 -18.44 -17.92
C THR A 1 11.00 -17.11 -17.51
N ALA A 2 11.32 -16.58 -16.33
CA ALA A 2 10.90 -15.22 -15.98
C ALA A 2 11.77 -14.26 -16.78
N LEU A 3 11.18 -13.56 -17.75
CA LEU A 3 11.81 -12.39 -18.35
C LEU A 3 12.01 -11.39 -17.19
N GLY A 4 13.17 -10.75 -17.11
CA GLY A 4 13.47 -9.76 -16.07
C GLY A 4 12.40 -8.66 -16.01
N PRO A 5 12.50 -7.73 -15.04
CA PRO A 5 11.51 -6.67 -14.88
C PRO A 5 11.26 -5.97 -16.22
N GLY A 6 9.99 -5.97 -16.66
CA GLY A 6 9.60 -5.31 -17.90
C GLY A 6 9.83 -3.79 -17.81
N PRO A 7 9.92 -3.08 -18.94
CA PRO A 7 10.28 -1.65 -18.97
C PRO A 7 9.26 -0.74 -18.26
N ARG A 8 8.10 -1.27 -17.89
CA ARG A 8 7.02 -0.54 -17.21
C ARG A 8 6.95 -0.80 -15.70
N LEU A 9 7.81 -1.68 -15.18
CA LEU A 9 7.94 -1.83 -13.73
C LEU A 9 8.52 -0.53 -13.17
N TRP A 10 7.85 0.03 -12.15
CA TRP A 10 8.27 1.26 -11.47
C TRP A 10 8.35 2.50 -12.37
N GLU A 11 7.54 2.55 -13.43
CA GLU A 11 7.53 3.68 -14.37
C GLU A 11 7.07 5.01 -13.73
N ARG A 12 6.35 4.96 -12.60
CA ARG A 12 5.79 6.14 -11.92
C ARG A 12 6.70 6.63 -10.81
N HIS A 13 7.73 7.38 -11.21
CA HIS A 13 8.57 8.16 -10.32
C HIS A 13 7.78 9.34 -9.68
N PRO A 14 8.31 10.04 -8.66
CA PRO A 14 7.57 11.06 -7.92
C PRO A 14 6.98 12.21 -8.77
N ASP A 15 7.63 12.57 -9.87
CA ASP A 15 7.19 13.64 -10.79
C ASP A 15 6.23 13.15 -11.89
N HIS A 16 5.94 11.84 -11.95
CA HIS A 16 5.03 11.27 -12.94
C HIS A 16 3.60 11.83 -12.73
N PRO A 17 2.86 12.21 -13.78
CA PRO A 17 1.52 12.82 -13.65
C PRO A 17 0.49 11.90 -12.96
N GLU A 18 0.70 10.59 -13.02
CA GLU A 18 -0.12 9.59 -12.31
C GLU A 18 0.54 8.99 -11.06
N ALA A 19 1.56 9.65 -10.49
CA ALA A 19 2.18 9.21 -9.25
C ALA A 19 1.13 9.07 -8.14
N LEU A 20 1.12 7.93 -7.45
CA LEU A 20 0.15 7.58 -6.40
C LEU A 20 -1.33 7.58 -6.84
N VAL A 21 -1.61 7.49 -8.16
CA VAL A 21 -2.97 7.26 -8.67
C VAL A 21 -3.25 5.76 -8.76
N VAL A 22 -4.34 5.31 -8.12
CA VAL A 22 -4.76 3.89 -8.11
C VAL A 22 -6.10 3.70 -8.82
N ARG A 23 -6.25 2.59 -9.55
CA ARG A 23 -7.54 2.20 -10.14
C ARG A 23 -8.31 1.30 -9.17
N LEU A 24 -9.56 1.65 -8.90
CA LEU A 24 -10.45 0.92 -7.99
C LEU A 24 -11.50 0.07 -8.70
N GLY A 25 -11.73 0.32 -9.99
CA GLY A 25 -12.70 -0.44 -10.78
C GLY A 25 -12.97 0.20 -12.12
N THR A 26 -14.18 -0.02 -12.64
CA THR A 26 -14.68 0.58 -13.87
C THR A 26 -16.12 1.03 -13.69
N THR A 27 -16.51 2.03 -14.47
CA THR A 27 -17.88 2.53 -14.55
C THR A 27 -18.19 2.94 -15.99
N ASP A 28 -19.44 2.89 -16.39
CA ASP A 28 -19.86 3.36 -17.71
C ASP A 28 -20.05 4.88 -17.66
N ARG A 29 -19.63 5.59 -18.72
CA ARG A 29 -19.76 7.04 -18.84
C ARG A 29 -20.37 7.38 -20.19
N ALA A 30 -21.61 7.86 -20.20
CA ALA A 30 -22.33 8.24 -21.43
C ALA A 30 -22.11 7.22 -22.57
N GLU A 31 -21.24 7.55 -23.52
CA GLU A 31 -20.96 6.75 -24.72
C GLU A 31 -19.78 5.77 -24.58
N VAL A 32 -19.04 5.81 -23.46
CA VAL A 32 -17.84 5.00 -23.24
C VAL A 32 -18.10 4.01 -22.08
N PRO A 33 -18.20 2.70 -22.38
CA PRO A 33 -18.33 1.69 -21.34
C PRO A 33 -16.99 1.44 -20.63
N ALA A 34 -17.06 0.92 -19.40
CA ALA A 34 -15.93 0.41 -18.62
C ALA A 34 -14.74 1.39 -18.40
N VAL A 35 -15.02 2.68 -18.29
CA VAL A 35 -14.02 3.72 -17.97
C VAL A 35 -13.42 3.45 -16.58
N PRO A 36 -12.09 3.53 -16.40
CA PRO A 36 -11.47 3.30 -15.11
C PRO A 36 -11.94 4.33 -14.06
N VAL A 37 -12.28 3.83 -12.88
CA VAL A 37 -12.46 4.67 -11.69
C VAL A 37 -11.12 4.73 -10.98
N THR A 38 -10.54 5.93 -10.89
CA THR A 38 -9.24 6.17 -10.25
C THR A 38 -9.37 7.10 -9.06
N VAL A 39 -8.41 7.00 -8.14
CA VAL A 39 -8.23 7.91 -7.02
C VAL A 39 -6.76 8.33 -6.97
N GLY A 40 -6.50 9.62 -6.97
CA GLY A 40 -5.19 10.18 -6.67
C GLY A 40 -5.00 10.28 -5.16
N LEU A 41 -4.07 9.50 -4.60
CA LEU A 41 -3.88 9.43 -3.15
C LEU A 41 -3.22 10.70 -2.59
N ARG A 42 -2.45 11.42 -3.42
CA ARG A 42 -1.82 12.68 -3.02
C ARG A 42 -2.86 13.76 -2.77
N GLU A 43 -3.88 13.86 -3.63
CA GLU A 43 -4.96 14.83 -3.49
C GLU A 43 -5.99 14.38 -2.43
N ALA A 44 -6.28 13.08 -2.34
CA ALA A 44 -7.25 12.56 -1.39
C ALA A 44 -6.74 12.52 0.06
N GLY A 45 -5.41 12.45 0.26
CA GLY A 45 -4.74 12.32 1.56
C GLY A 45 -4.89 10.93 2.20
N SER A 46 -6.05 10.29 2.09
CA SER A 46 -6.29 8.92 2.57
C SER A 46 -7.34 8.19 1.73
N LEU A 47 -7.29 6.85 1.75
CA LEU A 47 -8.27 5.99 1.07
C LEU A 47 -8.88 5.00 2.05
N GLY A 48 -10.18 5.17 2.34
CA GLY A 48 -11.00 4.21 3.07
C GLY A 48 -11.77 3.30 2.13
N LEU A 49 -11.75 1.98 2.37
CA LEU A 49 -12.56 1.00 1.65
C LEU A 49 -13.61 0.41 2.59
N ALA A 50 -14.90 0.56 2.26
CA ALA A 50 -16.02 0.12 3.10
C ALA A 50 -16.96 -0.83 2.34
N GLY A 51 -17.46 -1.86 3.04
CA GLY A 51 -18.31 -2.90 2.47
C GLY A 51 -17.91 -4.32 2.91
N PRO A 52 -18.54 -5.36 2.33
CA PRO A 52 -18.28 -6.74 2.72
C PRO A 52 -16.82 -7.17 2.49
N ARG A 53 -16.20 -7.73 3.53
CA ARG A 53 -14.78 -8.11 3.54
C ARG A 53 -14.38 -8.98 2.35
N ALA A 54 -15.23 -9.96 1.99
CA ALA A 54 -14.95 -10.86 0.87
C ALA A 54 -14.70 -10.12 -0.45
N ARG A 55 -15.38 -8.99 -0.69
CA ARG A 55 -15.16 -8.13 -1.87
C ARG A 55 -13.96 -7.20 -1.68
N LEU A 56 -13.83 -6.59 -0.51
CA LEU A 56 -12.78 -5.60 -0.24
C LEU A 56 -11.38 -6.20 -0.16
N ALA A 57 -11.23 -7.45 0.30
CA ALA A 57 -9.90 -8.07 0.43
C ALA A 57 -9.19 -8.15 -0.93
N GLY A 58 -9.93 -8.45 -2.00
CA GLY A 58 -9.40 -8.44 -3.36
C GLY A 58 -9.00 -7.05 -3.82
N LEU A 59 -9.87 -6.06 -3.60
CA LEU A 59 -9.63 -4.67 -3.97
C LEU A 59 -8.42 -4.08 -3.22
N ALA A 60 -8.34 -4.28 -1.90
CA ALA A 60 -7.21 -3.81 -1.09
C ALA A 60 -5.88 -4.40 -1.59
N ARG A 61 -5.83 -5.71 -1.86
CA ARG A 61 -4.63 -6.35 -2.44
C ARG A 61 -4.31 -5.80 -3.84
N ALA A 62 -5.32 -5.57 -4.68
CA ALA A 62 -5.12 -5.00 -6.01
C ALA A 62 -4.58 -3.56 -5.93
N THR A 63 -5.05 -2.75 -4.99
CA THR A 63 -4.51 -1.40 -4.73
C THR A 63 -3.05 -1.46 -4.31
N VAL A 64 -2.70 -2.32 -3.34
CA VAL A 64 -1.32 -2.48 -2.87
C VAL A 64 -0.41 -3.02 -3.98
N ALA A 65 -0.89 -3.98 -4.77
CA ALA A 65 -0.14 -4.54 -5.89
C ALA A 65 0.12 -3.51 -7.01
N GLN A 66 -0.89 -2.69 -7.34
CA GLN A 66 -0.72 -1.59 -8.30
C GLN A 66 0.36 -0.61 -7.83
N LEU A 67 0.29 -0.19 -6.56
CA LEU A 67 1.28 0.72 -5.99
C LEU A 67 2.70 0.14 -6.04
N ALA A 68 2.88 -1.11 -5.59
CA ALA A 68 4.17 -1.78 -5.58
C ALA A 68 4.74 -2.08 -6.98
N ALA A 69 3.88 -2.32 -7.97
CA ALA A 69 4.30 -2.55 -9.35
C ALA A 69 4.67 -1.26 -10.09
N LEU A 70 4.05 -0.14 -9.73
CA LEU A 70 4.20 1.13 -10.46
C LEU A 70 5.19 2.09 -9.82
N HIS A 71 5.55 1.90 -8.55
CA HIS A 71 6.50 2.77 -7.83
C HIS A 71 7.68 1.96 -7.31
N SER A 72 8.88 2.54 -7.42
CA SER A 72 10.11 1.96 -6.87
C SER A 72 10.04 1.85 -5.34
N PRO A 73 10.65 0.83 -4.72
CA PRO A 73 10.81 0.77 -3.26
C PRO A 73 11.67 1.92 -2.69
N PHE A 74 12.38 2.67 -3.55
CA PHE A 74 13.07 3.89 -3.15
C PHE A 74 12.14 5.11 -3.05
N ASP A 75 11.00 5.08 -3.77
CA ASP A 75 10.02 6.18 -3.79
C ASP A 75 8.80 5.90 -2.91
N LEU A 76 8.51 4.62 -2.64
CA LEU A 76 7.36 4.18 -1.88
C LEU A 76 7.74 3.08 -0.87
N GLU A 77 7.46 3.33 0.41
CA GLU A 77 7.52 2.32 1.47
C GLU A 77 6.11 1.83 1.80
N ILE A 78 5.95 0.54 2.06
CA ILE A 78 4.66 -0.07 2.44
C ILE A 78 4.79 -0.60 3.86
N VAL A 79 3.88 -0.17 4.73
CA VAL A 79 3.74 -0.69 6.09
C VAL A 79 2.37 -1.34 6.23
N LEU A 80 2.31 -2.62 6.59
CA LEU A 80 1.05 -3.32 6.85
C LEU A 80 0.78 -3.37 8.35
N ILE A 81 -0.42 -2.93 8.75
CA ILE A 81 -0.97 -3.19 10.09
C ILE A 81 -2.25 -3.99 9.93
N SER A 82 -2.24 -5.25 10.38
CA SER A 82 -3.37 -6.20 10.29
C SER A 82 -3.60 -6.86 11.66
N THR A 83 -4.19 -6.10 12.58
CA THR A 83 -4.40 -6.48 13.99
C THR A 83 -5.86 -6.76 14.35
N ASP A 84 -6.71 -6.99 13.33
CA ASP A 84 -8.13 -7.30 13.50
C ASP A 84 -8.34 -8.57 14.36
N ARG A 85 -8.80 -8.36 15.59
CA ARG A 85 -8.98 -9.41 16.62
C ARG A 85 -10.14 -10.34 16.31
N SER A 86 -11.04 -9.98 15.39
CA SER A 86 -12.11 -10.87 14.95
C SER A 86 -11.59 -12.02 14.09
N ARG A 87 -10.33 -11.96 13.64
CA ARG A 87 -9.70 -12.95 12.77
C ARG A 87 -8.51 -13.60 13.44
N THR A 88 -8.34 -14.88 13.16
CA THR A 88 -7.17 -15.65 13.59
C THR A 88 -5.89 -15.05 13.00
N LEU A 89 -4.76 -15.32 13.64
CA LEU A 89 -3.44 -14.93 13.13
C LEU A 89 -3.16 -15.56 11.76
N GLU A 90 -3.59 -16.81 11.56
CA GLU A 90 -3.39 -17.54 10.31
C GLU A 90 -4.14 -16.90 9.15
N GLU A 91 -5.41 -16.53 9.33
CA GLU A 91 -6.20 -15.85 8.29
C GLU A 91 -5.57 -14.52 7.88
N ARG A 92 -5.10 -13.74 8.88
CA ARG A 92 -4.46 -12.44 8.64
C ARG A 92 -3.13 -12.60 7.89
N ARG A 93 -2.33 -13.61 8.25
CA ARG A 93 -1.08 -13.94 7.54
C ARG A 93 -1.35 -14.46 6.13
N ARG A 94 -2.32 -15.34 5.95
CA ARG A 94 -2.66 -15.92 4.64
C ARG A 94 -3.09 -14.85 3.64
N GLU A 95 -3.82 -13.85 4.10
CA GLU A 95 -4.27 -12.74 3.25
C GLU A 95 -3.11 -11.88 2.70
N TRP A 96 -2.04 -11.72 3.49
CA TRP A 96 -0.96 -10.77 3.21
C TRP A 96 0.42 -11.41 3.05
N SER A 97 0.51 -12.73 3.04
CA SER A 97 1.78 -13.49 2.96
C SER A 97 2.61 -13.11 1.74
N TRP A 98 1.96 -12.76 0.63
CA TRP A 98 2.61 -12.32 -0.61
C TRP A 98 3.41 -11.02 -0.44
N LEU A 99 3.08 -10.16 0.54
CA LEU A 99 3.84 -8.94 0.81
C LEU A 99 5.26 -9.23 1.30
N GLY A 100 5.52 -10.41 1.88
CA GLY A 100 6.86 -10.79 2.33
C GLY A 100 7.90 -10.89 1.21
N TRP A 101 7.45 -10.92 -0.06
CA TRP A 101 8.30 -10.96 -1.24
C TRP A 101 8.61 -9.57 -1.82
N LEU A 102 7.88 -8.54 -1.42
CA LEU A 102 8.05 -7.20 -1.98
C LEU A 102 9.24 -6.47 -1.34
N PRO A 103 10.04 -5.74 -2.12
CA PRO A 103 11.12 -4.92 -1.58
C PRO A 103 10.60 -3.70 -0.78
N HIS A 104 9.38 -3.23 -1.06
CA HIS A 104 8.75 -2.07 -0.41
C HIS A 104 8.51 -2.23 1.10
N LEU A 105 8.54 -3.46 1.61
CA LEU A 105 8.35 -3.76 3.03
C LEU A 105 9.68 -3.96 3.76
N ARG A 106 10.82 -3.76 3.10
CA ARG A 106 12.14 -3.84 3.74
C ARG A 106 12.36 -2.56 4.55
N PRO A 107 12.77 -2.66 5.82
CA PRO A 107 13.07 -1.49 6.63
C PRO A 107 14.31 -0.79 6.08
N THR A 108 14.17 0.45 5.64
CA THR A 108 15.26 1.29 5.10
C THR A 108 15.57 2.50 5.96
N HIS A 109 14.79 2.71 7.03
CA HIS A 109 14.84 3.90 7.90
C HIS A 109 15.23 3.54 9.35
N GLY A 110 15.99 2.46 9.55
CA GLY A 110 16.49 2.03 10.86
C GLY A 110 15.45 1.33 11.75
N GLN A 111 14.33 0.87 11.19
CA GLN A 111 13.32 0.16 11.96
C GLN A 111 13.82 -1.23 12.42
N ASP A 112 13.64 -1.57 13.70
CA ASP A 112 14.09 -2.85 14.26
C ASP A 112 13.11 -3.99 13.94
N CYS A 113 13.13 -4.45 12.69
CA CYS A 113 12.36 -5.59 12.23
C CYS A 113 12.97 -6.19 10.95
N ARG A 114 12.43 -7.33 10.48
CA ARG A 114 12.80 -7.90 9.17
C ARG A 114 11.93 -7.41 8.01
N LEU A 115 10.67 -7.09 8.32
CA LEU A 115 9.65 -6.64 7.39
C LEU A 115 8.72 -5.69 8.13
N LEU A 116 8.22 -4.68 7.41
CA LEU A 116 7.27 -3.67 7.89
C LEU A 116 5.84 -4.24 7.96
N LEU A 117 5.68 -5.30 8.74
CA LEU A 117 4.43 -6.03 8.95
C LEU A 117 4.09 -6.03 10.44
N ALA A 118 2.81 -5.83 10.76
CA ALA A 118 2.27 -5.99 12.10
C ALA A 118 1.02 -6.86 12.08
N TYR A 119 1.07 -7.98 12.80
CA TYR A 119 -0.05 -8.90 13.01
C TYR A 119 -0.46 -9.00 14.49
N ASP A 120 0.28 -8.39 15.39
CA ASP A 120 -0.08 -8.29 16.80
C ASP A 120 0.02 -6.83 17.29
N ARG A 121 -0.40 -6.61 18.53
CA ARG A 121 -0.51 -5.28 19.12
C ARG A 121 0.85 -4.61 19.27
N GLU A 122 1.85 -5.35 19.74
CA GLU A 122 3.20 -4.83 19.98
C GLU A 122 3.85 -4.38 18.67
N GLN A 123 3.75 -5.22 17.63
CA GLN A 123 4.23 -4.85 16.30
C GLN A 123 3.51 -3.62 15.74
N ALA A 124 2.19 -3.51 15.95
CA ALA A 124 1.42 -2.38 15.46
C ALA A 124 1.77 -1.07 16.17
N GLU A 125 1.97 -1.12 17.49
CA GLU A 125 2.44 0.02 18.28
C GLU A 125 3.83 0.47 17.82
N ALA A 126 4.75 -0.49 17.58
CA ALA A 126 6.08 -0.19 17.04
C ALA A 126 6.01 0.46 15.64
N ARG A 127 5.25 -0.12 14.70
CA ARG A 127 5.10 0.42 13.34
C ARG A 127 4.45 1.80 13.33
N ALA A 128 3.44 2.01 14.18
CA ALA A 128 2.76 3.30 14.28
C ALA A 128 3.70 4.37 14.87
N ALA A 129 4.46 4.06 15.92
CA ALA A 129 5.42 4.99 16.51
C ALA A 129 6.51 5.40 15.51
N GLU A 130 7.01 4.46 14.71
CA GLU A 130 7.98 4.75 13.65
C GLU A 130 7.41 5.69 12.56
N LEU A 131 6.14 5.49 12.17
CA LEU A 131 5.46 6.35 11.19
C LEU A 131 5.24 7.76 11.74
N VAL A 132 4.79 7.89 12.99
CA VAL A 132 4.61 9.20 13.65
C VAL A 132 5.94 9.94 13.70
N ARG A 133 7.00 9.29 14.16
CA ARG A 133 8.35 9.89 14.21
C ARG A 133 8.80 10.40 12.83
N ARG A 134 8.50 9.66 11.75
CA ARG A 134 8.83 10.07 10.38
C ARG A 134 8.02 11.25 9.88
N LEU A 135 6.77 11.39 10.31
CA LEU A 135 5.96 12.55 9.98
C LEU A 135 6.53 13.80 10.67
N ASP A 136 6.90 13.68 11.95
CA ASP A 136 7.49 14.75 12.74
C ASP A 136 8.86 15.20 12.19
N GLU A 137 9.70 14.26 11.76
CA GLU A 137 11.01 14.52 11.14
C GLU A 137 10.92 14.92 9.65
N GLY A 138 9.76 14.70 9.03
CA GLY A 138 9.56 14.86 7.60
C GLY A 138 9.35 16.32 7.18
N PRO A 139 9.28 16.59 5.86
CA PRO A 139 9.04 17.94 5.33
C PRO A 139 7.65 18.49 5.67
N LEU A 140 6.75 17.64 6.18
CA LEU A 140 5.51 18.07 6.81
C LEU A 140 5.85 18.73 8.16
N GLY A 141 6.50 18.02 9.08
CA GLY A 141 6.91 18.53 10.39
C GLY A 141 5.88 18.19 11.48
N PRO A 142 6.06 18.67 12.73
CA PRO A 142 5.13 18.36 13.81
C PRO A 142 3.78 19.10 13.62
N GLY A 143 2.66 18.37 13.64
CA GLY A 143 1.31 18.95 13.64
C GLY A 143 0.50 18.82 12.35
N TRP A 144 0.82 17.83 11.50
CA TRP A 144 0.16 17.55 10.22
C TRP A 144 -0.70 16.30 10.27
#